data_AF-A0A7X0SBN9-F1
#
_entry.id   AF-A0A7X0SBN9-F1
#
_cell.length_a   1.000
_cell.length_b   1.000
_cell.length_c   1.000
_cell.angle_alpha   90.00
_cell.angle_beta   90.00
_cell.angle_gamma   90.00
#
_symmetry.space_group_name_H-M   'P 1'
#
loop_
_entity.id
_entity.type
_entity.pdbx_description
1 polymer ?
#
loop_
_entity_poly.entity_id
_entity_poly.type
_entity_poly.pdbx_seq_one_letter_code
_entity_poly.pdbx_strand_id
1 'polypeptide(L)'
;MMFNNIKKAIILCIGITLILPWKASLAIENKSELLIIYDQYKEYASENNNLNYVIKMALTTGKNIELRKINSYTSQDLSNAEGIIILCNEEGSLKKDQVEELYTRSEKLLWIGKNSSDEEVVTLNFKGKRSILEIKKKINDKFNNKENKKRNCYLLIDEVYPYDDLNLLVKKADYLYEQGIPFLVSAMGVYENLEFDAMKRYVETLRYCVASGGTVILGDPYLYDKGPIEEELMQNVSIAQDAFVNYKVYPIAITINDYYLYRNDRKKYLDETSTIIINENQNLGVIDFEKYSIGYFDNVLLKIDGEELNFSKELLTDVAIGIKGNEQINDLQEKIRLYKKKGIEFSNTINLESKLTFGNNKITNNRNGLMVNDVNLRGNKFLSKQGLYGDADKSLENEIPEKSGIIDLTNVNKGIFVIAIMGVIVFIIFFLYSLKIDKKKYFK
;
A
#
# COMPACT_ATOMS: atom_id res chain seq x y z
N MET A 1 45.71 -23.93 -32.96
CA MET A 1 44.47 -23.87 -33.78
C MET A 1 43.23 -23.47 -32.97
N MET A 2 43.02 -23.98 -31.75
CA MET A 2 41.83 -23.69 -30.92
C MET A 2 41.64 -22.19 -30.55
N PHE A 3 42.72 -21.44 -30.34
CA PHE A 3 42.66 -20.05 -29.88
C PHE A 3 42.16 -19.06 -30.96
N ASN A 4 42.41 -19.35 -32.25
CA ASN A 4 41.94 -18.50 -33.36
C ASN A 4 40.45 -18.68 -33.64
N ASN A 5 39.88 -19.85 -33.33
CA ASN A 5 38.45 -20.10 -33.49
C ASN A 5 37.63 -19.42 -32.38
N ILE A 6 38.19 -19.33 -31.17
CA ILE A 6 37.56 -18.61 -30.05
C ILE A 6 37.54 -17.10 -30.31
N LYS A 7 38.62 -16.51 -30.84
CA LYS A 7 38.63 -15.09 -31.22
C LYS A 7 37.61 -14.75 -32.31
N LYS A 8 37.46 -15.62 -33.32
CA LYS A 8 36.45 -15.44 -34.38
C LYS A 8 35.01 -15.56 -33.83
N ALA A 9 34.77 -16.48 -32.89
CA ALA A 9 33.47 -16.61 -32.24
C ALA A 9 33.12 -15.38 -31.38
N ILE A 10 34.07 -14.83 -30.64
CA ILE A 10 33.85 -13.62 -29.82
C ILE A 10 33.56 -12.40 -30.70
N ILE A 11 34.29 -12.23 -31.81
CA ILE A 11 34.07 -11.11 -32.74
C ILE A 11 32.69 -11.25 -33.44
N LEU A 12 32.27 -12.47 -33.77
CA LEU A 12 30.94 -12.73 -34.33
C LEU A 12 29.82 -12.42 -33.31
N CYS A 13 30.00 -12.78 -32.04
CA CYS A 13 29.04 -12.47 -30.98
C CYS A 13 28.92 -10.96 -30.73
N ILE A 14 30.04 -10.22 -30.75
CA ILE A 14 30.03 -8.75 -30.58
C ILE A 14 29.36 -8.07 -31.79
N GLY A 15 29.58 -8.58 -33.00
CA GLY A 15 28.91 -8.10 -34.22
C GLY A 15 27.39 -8.32 -34.19
N ILE A 16 26.93 -9.46 -33.69
CA ILE A 16 25.48 -9.76 -33.57
C ILE A 16 24.82 -8.86 -32.52
N THR A 17 25.50 -8.52 -31.43
CA THR A 17 24.96 -7.58 -30.42
C THR A 17 24.87 -6.13 -30.91
N LEU A 18 25.66 -5.75 -31.91
CA LEU A 18 25.67 -4.38 -32.47
C LEU A 18 24.65 -4.16 -33.59
N ILE A 19 24.11 -5.23 -34.19
CA ILE A 19 23.14 -5.16 -35.31
C ILE A 19 21.70 -5.41 -34.81
N LEU A 20 21.52 -5.83 -33.56
CA LEU A 20 20.19 -5.82 -32.96
C LEU A 20 19.76 -4.36 -32.79
N PRO A 21 18.67 -3.91 -33.45
CA PRO A 21 18.18 -2.58 -33.21
C PRO A 21 17.80 -2.50 -31.74
N TRP A 22 18.60 -1.78 -30.95
CA TRP A 22 18.15 -1.22 -29.69
C TRP A 22 17.01 -0.27 -30.04
N LYS A 23 15.81 -0.82 -30.19
CA LYS A 23 14.63 -0.11 -29.74
C LYS A 23 14.84 0.03 -28.25
N ALA A 24 15.48 1.12 -27.85
CA ALA A 24 15.13 1.75 -26.60
C ALA A 24 13.64 2.01 -26.74
N SER A 25 12.82 1.06 -26.28
CA SER A 25 11.48 1.41 -25.90
C SER A 25 11.68 2.42 -24.78
N LEU A 26 11.60 3.70 -25.13
CA LEU A 26 10.97 4.64 -24.24
C LEU A 26 9.56 4.07 -24.03
N ALA A 27 9.46 3.12 -23.11
CA ALA A 27 8.22 2.79 -22.48
C ALA A 27 7.89 4.06 -21.69
N ILE A 28 7.22 4.99 -22.36
CA ILE A 28 6.18 5.73 -21.68
C ILE A 28 5.35 4.62 -21.06
N GLU A 29 5.45 4.49 -19.73
CA GLU A 29 4.72 3.50 -18.97
C GLU A 29 3.25 3.86 -19.13
N ASN A 30 2.64 3.47 -20.25
CA ASN A 30 1.20 3.50 -20.45
C ASN A 30 0.66 2.44 -19.50
N LYS A 31 0.59 2.79 -18.21
CA LYS A 31 0.02 1.96 -17.17
C LYS A 31 -1.43 1.69 -17.58
N SER A 32 -1.74 0.40 -17.64
CA SER A 32 -2.99 -0.15 -18.13
C SER A 32 -4.24 0.56 -17.61
N GLU A 33 -5.18 0.81 -18.50
CA GLU A 33 -6.48 1.43 -18.22
C GLU A 33 -7.57 0.36 -18.05
N LEU A 34 -8.39 0.51 -17.01
CA LEU A 34 -9.61 -0.25 -16.80
C LEU A 34 -10.80 0.67 -17.08
N LEU A 35 -11.66 0.26 -18.00
CA LEU A 35 -12.85 1.02 -18.38
C LEU A 35 -14.06 0.54 -17.57
N ILE A 36 -14.72 1.45 -16.86
CA ILE A 36 -16.01 1.20 -16.21
C ILE A 36 -17.10 1.89 -17.03
N ILE A 37 -17.97 1.08 -17.63
CA ILE A 37 -19.17 1.54 -18.32
C ILE A 37 -20.34 1.38 -17.37
N TYR A 38 -21.10 2.43 -17.12
CA TYR A 38 -22.21 2.38 -16.16
C TYR A 38 -23.47 3.10 -16.64
N ASP A 39 -24.63 2.62 -16.21
CA ASP A 39 -25.93 3.24 -16.51
C ASP A 39 -26.27 4.40 -15.55
N GLN A 40 -26.20 4.11 -14.25
CA GLN A 40 -26.47 5.02 -13.16
C GLN A 40 -25.49 4.76 -12.01
N TYR A 41 -25.43 5.68 -11.05
CA TYR A 41 -24.54 5.54 -9.90
C TYR A 41 -25.10 4.64 -8.80
N LYS A 42 -26.42 4.46 -8.75
CA LYS A 42 -27.12 3.61 -7.79
C LYS A 42 -28.41 3.04 -8.36
N GLU A 43 -28.92 2.01 -7.70
CA GLU A 43 -30.26 1.51 -7.95
C GLU A 43 -31.34 2.45 -7.39
N TYR A 44 -32.51 2.50 -8.04
CA TYR A 44 -33.65 3.29 -7.58
C TYR A 44 -34.01 2.96 -6.13
N ALA A 45 -34.27 3.99 -5.32
CA ALA A 45 -34.54 3.92 -3.88
C ALA A 45 -33.42 3.29 -3.01
N SER A 46 -32.28 2.92 -3.58
CA SER A 46 -31.11 2.47 -2.82
C SER A 46 -30.41 3.65 -2.15
N GLU A 47 -29.93 3.43 -0.93
CA GLU A 47 -29.03 4.35 -0.24
C GLU A 47 -27.57 4.16 -0.72
N ASN A 48 -27.25 2.98 -1.25
CA ASN A 48 -25.90 2.60 -1.67
C ASN A 48 -25.52 3.16 -3.04
N ASN A 49 -24.35 3.81 -3.11
CA ASN A 49 -23.74 4.21 -4.37
C ASN A 49 -22.91 3.06 -4.95
N ASN A 50 -23.57 2.22 -5.75
CA ASN A 50 -22.99 1.03 -6.38
C ASN A 50 -21.78 1.37 -7.25
N LEU A 51 -21.83 2.50 -7.99
CA LEU A 51 -20.71 2.95 -8.82
C LEU A 51 -19.48 3.26 -7.98
N ASN A 52 -19.63 3.99 -6.87
CA ASN A 52 -18.52 4.28 -5.96
C ASN A 52 -17.90 3.00 -5.39
N TYR A 53 -18.70 2.00 -5.02
CA TYR A 53 -18.16 0.72 -4.59
C TYR A 53 -17.31 0.06 -5.69
N VAL A 54 -17.84 -0.04 -6.91
CA VAL A 54 -17.11 -0.64 -8.05
C VAL A 54 -15.80 0.09 -8.30
N ILE A 55 -15.80 1.42 -8.28
CA ILE A 55 -14.61 2.26 -8.45
C ILE A 55 -13.56 1.96 -7.37
N LYS A 56 -13.95 1.99 -6.08
CA LYS A 56 -13.02 1.71 -4.97
C LYS A 56 -12.37 0.34 -5.09
N MET A 57 -13.14 -0.67 -5.49
CA MET A 57 -12.64 -2.03 -5.68
C MET A 57 -11.73 -2.13 -6.90
N ALA A 58 -12.10 -1.49 -8.01
CA ALA A 58 -11.29 -1.43 -9.23
C ALA A 58 -9.95 -0.74 -9.00
N LEU A 59 -9.89 0.31 -8.17
CA LEU A 59 -8.64 0.99 -7.82
C LEU A 59 -7.63 0.06 -7.12
N THR A 60 -8.07 -0.99 -6.43
CA THR A 60 -7.17 -1.98 -5.80
C THR A 60 -6.36 -2.82 -6.79
N THR A 61 -6.74 -2.80 -8.07
CA THR A 61 -6.00 -3.45 -9.16
C THR A 61 -4.70 -2.71 -9.52
N GLY A 62 -4.53 -1.46 -9.08
CA GLY A 62 -3.38 -0.61 -9.41
C GLY A 62 -3.41 -0.10 -10.86
N LYS A 63 -4.59 -0.01 -11.47
CA LYS A 63 -4.82 0.48 -12.84
C LYS A 63 -5.46 1.87 -12.83
N ASN A 64 -5.27 2.60 -13.92
CA ASN A 64 -6.04 3.83 -14.17
C ASN A 64 -7.50 3.45 -14.41
N ILE A 65 -8.43 4.26 -13.90
CA ILE A 65 -9.87 4.01 -14.05
C ILE A 65 -10.47 5.07 -14.96
N GLU A 66 -11.01 4.64 -16.09
CA GLU A 66 -11.79 5.46 -17.01
C GLU A 66 -13.28 5.18 -16.79
N LEU A 67 -14.08 6.21 -16.56
CA LEU A 67 -15.53 6.10 -16.45
C LEU A 67 -16.18 6.60 -17.75
N ARG A 68 -17.15 5.83 -18.24
CA ARG A 68 -18.05 6.26 -19.32
C ARG A 68 -19.49 5.95 -18.94
N LYS A 69 -20.38 6.89 -19.19
CA LYS A 69 -21.81 6.60 -19.15
C LYS A 69 -22.16 5.69 -20.32
N ILE A 70 -23.15 4.84 -20.13
CA ILE A 70 -23.52 3.79 -21.08
C ILE A 70 -23.90 4.31 -22.47
N ASN A 71 -24.37 5.55 -22.54
CA ASN A 71 -24.76 6.21 -23.79
C ASN A 71 -23.64 7.07 -24.41
N SER A 72 -22.45 7.10 -23.80
CA SER A 72 -21.35 7.98 -24.21
C SER A 72 -20.01 7.27 -24.47
N TYR A 73 -19.92 5.95 -24.22
CA TYR A 73 -18.72 5.20 -24.60
C TYR A 73 -18.60 5.06 -26.13
N THR A 74 -17.36 4.99 -26.61
CA THR A 74 -17.04 4.84 -28.02
C THR A 74 -16.26 3.56 -28.28
N SER A 75 -16.23 3.06 -29.52
CA SER A 75 -15.39 1.91 -29.88
C SER A 75 -13.89 2.17 -29.66
N GLN A 76 -13.46 3.44 -29.64
CA GLN A 76 -12.08 3.81 -29.28
C GLN A 76 -11.82 3.57 -27.79
N ASP A 77 -12.76 3.91 -26.91
CA ASP A 77 -12.64 3.64 -25.47
C ASP A 77 -12.49 2.12 -25.22
N LEU A 78 -13.28 1.30 -25.92
CA LEU A 78 -13.20 -0.16 -25.84
C LEU A 78 -11.83 -0.68 -26.29
N SER A 79 -11.27 -0.09 -27.35
CA SER A 79 -10.00 -0.53 -27.94
C SER A 79 -8.78 -0.13 -27.11
N ASN A 80 -8.90 0.94 -26.30
CA ASN A 80 -7.82 1.42 -25.44
C ASN A 80 -7.76 0.70 -24.09
N ALA A 81 -8.88 0.13 -23.64
CA ALA A 81 -8.98 -0.50 -22.33
C ALA A 81 -8.32 -1.89 -22.31
N GLU A 82 -7.57 -2.21 -21.24
CA GLU A 82 -7.08 -3.59 -21.02
C GLU A 82 -8.20 -4.52 -20.52
N GLY A 83 -9.19 -3.93 -19.84
CA GLY A 83 -10.33 -4.66 -19.32
C GLY A 83 -11.52 -3.73 -19.11
N ILE A 84 -12.71 -4.33 -19.12
CA ILE A 84 -13.97 -3.60 -19.05
C ILE A 84 -14.80 -4.14 -17.89
N ILE A 85 -15.26 -3.24 -17.03
CA ILE A 85 -16.29 -3.51 -16.05
C ILE A 85 -17.58 -2.85 -16.52
N ILE A 86 -18.65 -3.62 -16.60
CA ILE A 86 -19.99 -3.09 -16.89
C ILE A 86 -20.77 -3.07 -15.58
N LEU A 87 -21.31 -1.91 -15.22
CA LEU A 87 -22.21 -1.75 -14.07
C LEU A 87 -23.62 -1.40 -14.57
N CYS A 88 -24.56 -2.33 -14.36
CA CYS A 88 -25.96 -2.12 -14.68
C CYS A 88 -26.82 -2.20 -13.43
N ASN A 89 -27.32 -1.06 -12.97
CA ASN A 89 -28.23 -0.95 -11.83
C ASN A 89 -29.70 -1.12 -12.24
N GLU A 90 -30.04 -0.76 -13.48
CA GLU A 90 -31.39 -0.85 -14.03
C GLU A 90 -31.53 -2.00 -15.04
N GLU A 91 -32.74 -2.51 -15.18
CA GLU A 91 -33.06 -3.51 -16.22
C GLU A 91 -33.22 -2.83 -17.59
N GLY A 92 -32.75 -3.47 -18.66
CA GLY A 92 -32.82 -2.97 -20.02
C GLY A 92 -31.84 -1.84 -20.41
N SER A 93 -30.86 -1.48 -19.57
CA SER A 93 -29.94 -0.37 -19.85
C SER A 93 -29.04 -0.57 -21.10
N LEU A 94 -28.78 -1.83 -21.48
CA LEU A 94 -28.06 -2.18 -22.71
C LEU A 94 -28.95 -2.98 -23.65
N LYS A 95 -28.87 -2.63 -24.94
CA LYS A 95 -29.48 -3.43 -26.01
C LYS A 95 -28.63 -4.65 -26.31
N LYS A 96 -29.25 -5.72 -26.79
CA LYS A 96 -28.59 -6.99 -27.13
C LYS A 96 -27.36 -6.80 -28.03
N ASP A 97 -27.49 -6.00 -29.09
CA ASP A 97 -26.40 -5.75 -30.05
C ASP A 97 -25.18 -5.06 -29.38
N GLN A 98 -25.42 -4.20 -28.38
CA GLN A 98 -24.34 -3.55 -27.62
C GLN A 98 -23.63 -4.54 -26.71
N VAL A 99 -24.37 -5.47 -26.10
CA VAL A 99 -23.80 -6.55 -25.29
C VAL A 99 -22.90 -7.45 -26.15
N GLU A 100 -23.38 -7.83 -27.34
CA GLU A 100 -22.60 -8.63 -28.29
C GLU A 100 -21.31 -7.91 -28.74
N GLU A 101 -21.36 -6.59 -28.99
CA GLU A 101 -20.16 -5.80 -29.29
C GLU A 101 -19.13 -5.84 -28.14
N LEU A 102 -19.58 -5.68 -26.90
CA LEU A 102 -18.71 -5.64 -25.71
C LEU A 102 -17.98 -6.97 -25.49
N TYR A 103 -18.68 -8.10 -25.63
CA TYR A 103 -18.05 -9.43 -25.54
C TYR A 103 -17.14 -9.74 -26.72
N THR A 104 -17.44 -9.22 -27.91
CA THR A 104 -16.59 -9.43 -29.10
C THR A 104 -15.28 -8.65 -29.01
N ARG A 105 -15.31 -7.46 -28.39
CA ARG A 105 -14.17 -6.52 -28.37
C ARG A 105 -13.28 -6.60 -27.13
N SER A 106 -13.67 -7.32 -26.07
CA SER A 106 -12.89 -7.41 -24.85
C SER A 106 -12.75 -8.84 -24.34
N GLU A 107 -11.52 -9.33 -24.26
CA GLU A 107 -11.19 -10.64 -23.66
C GLU A 107 -11.34 -10.63 -22.12
N LYS A 108 -11.23 -9.44 -21.50
CA LYS A 108 -11.36 -9.25 -20.05
C LYS A 108 -12.56 -8.36 -19.78
N LEU A 109 -13.73 -8.97 -19.72
CA LEU A 109 -14.98 -8.31 -19.37
C LEU A 109 -15.50 -8.86 -18.03
N LEU A 110 -15.97 -7.96 -17.16
CA LEU A 110 -16.68 -8.33 -15.93
C LEU A 110 -18.01 -7.59 -15.88
N TRP A 111 -19.10 -8.35 -15.81
CA TRP A 111 -20.43 -7.79 -15.65
C TRP A 111 -20.83 -7.73 -14.19
N ILE A 112 -21.30 -6.57 -13.72
CA ILE A 112 -21.79 -6.36 -12.37
C ILE A 112 -23.21 -5.82 -12.44
N GLY A 113 -24.18 -6.61 -12.00
CA GLY A 113 -25.57 -6.20 -11.87
C GLY A 113 -26.57 -6.85 -12.78
N LYS A 114 -27.63 -6.10 -13.09
CA LYS A 114 -28.80 -6.61 -13.79
C LYS A 114 -28.49 -6.79 -15.29
N ASN A 115 -29.37 -7.51 -15.99
CA ASN A 115 -29.33 -7.75 -17.45
C ASN A 115 -28.16 -8.56 -18.01
N SER A 116 -27.71 -9.62 -17.33
CA SER A 116 -26.83 -10.56 -18.00
C SER A 116 -27.40 -11.97 -17.98
N SER A 117 -27.35 -12.60 -19.16
CA SER A 117 -27.69 -14.00 -19.40
C SER A 117 -26.50 -14.94 -19.22
N ASP A 118 -25.33 -14.44 -18.80
CA ASP A 118 -24.08 -15.20 -18.71
C ASP A 118 -23.73 -15.70 -17.31
N GLU A 119 -22.83 -16.70 -17.26
CA GLU A 119 -22.31 -17.29 -16.03
C GLU A 119 -21.23 -16.42 -15.34
N GLU A 120 -20.56 -15.51 -16.04
CA GLU A 120 -19.51 -14.62 -15.48
C GLU A 120 -20.04 -13.35 -14.78
N VAL A 121 -21.30 -13.40 -14.35
CA VAL A 121 -22.00 -12.25 -13.77
C VAL A 121 -21.76 -12.15 -12.28
N VAL A 122 -21.45 -10.93 -11.84
CA VAL A 122 -21.44 -10.59 -10.43
C VAL A 122 -22.78 -9.99 -10.07
N THR A 123 -23.58 -10.71 -9.28
CA THR A 123 -24.83 -10.20 -8.75
C THR A 123 -24.58 -8.94 -7.92
N LEU A 124 -25.34 -7.88 -8.17
CA LEU A 124 -25.35 -6.68 -7.33
C LEU A 124 -25.94 -7.03 -5.97
N ASN A 125 -25.09 -7.14 -4.97
CA ASN A 125 -25.51 -7.26 -3.59
C ASN A 125 -24.59 -6.45 -2.70
N PHE A 126 -24.74 -5.13 -2.63
CA PHE A 126 -23.93 -4.27 -1.74
C PHE A 126 -24.51 -4.17 -0.32
N LYS A 127 -25.24 -5.19 0.16
CA LYS A 127 -25.93 -5.17 1.47
C LYS A 127 -25.00 -5.31 2.69
N GLY A 128 -23.68 -5.36 2.49
CA GLY A 128 -22.73 -5.35 3.61
C GLY A 128 -21.26 -5.50 3.20
N LYS A 129 -20.34 -5.34 4.15
CA LYS A 129 -18.90 -5.39 3.90
C LYS A 129 -18.43 -6.68 3.24
N ARG A 130 -19.00 -7.82 3.63
CA ARG A 130 -18.65 -9.13 3.05
C ARG A 130 -18.83 -9.14 1.53
N SER A 131 -19.97 -8.65 1.04
CA SER A 131 -20.26 -8.70 -0.38
C SER A 131 -19.43 -7.69 -1.17
N ILE A 132 -19.11 -6.53 -0.59
CA ILE A 132 -18.09 -5.61 -1.14
C ILE A 132 -16.75 -6.35 -1.32
N LEU A 133 -16.28 -7.07 -0.29
CA LEU A 133 -15.01 -7.79 -0.39
C LEU A 133 -15.06 -8.96 -1.39
N GLU A 134 -16.20 -9.64 -1.54
CA GLU A 134 -16.42 -10.68 -2.55
C GLU A 134 -16.37 -10.11 -3.97
N ILE A 135 -17.00 -8.97 -4.22
CA ILE A 135 -16.94 -8.29 -5.53
C ILE A 135 -15.51 -7.81 -5.81
N LYS A 136 -14.83 -7.23 -4.81
CA LYS A 136 -13.41 -6.84 -4.91
C LYS A 136 -12.53 -8.03 -5.30
N LYS A 137 -12.74 -9.19 -4.66
CA LYS A 137 -12.02 -10.42 -5.00
C LYS A 137 -12.24 -10.78 -6.48
N LYS A 138 -13.48 -10.80 -6.96
CA LYS A 138 -13.78 -11.07 -8.38
C LYS A 138 -13.12 -10.08 -9.35
N ILE A 139 -13.15 -8.79 -9.02
CA ILE A 139 -12.47 -7.74 -9.81
C ILE A 139 -10.96 -8.00 -9.85
N ASN A 140 -10.33 -8.25 -8.71
CA ASN A 140 -8.89 -8.53 -8.66
C ASN A 140 -8.53 -9.82 -9.38
N ASP A 141 -9.28 -10.90 -9.20
CA ASP A 141 -9.05 -12.18 -9.86
C ASP A 141 -9.15 -12.05 -11.39
N LYS A 142 -10.04 -11.18 -11.90
CA LYS A 142 -10.21 -10.94 -13.35
C LYS A 142 -9.13 -10.01 -13.94
N PHE A 143 -8.78 -8.93 -13.24
CA PHE A 143 -8.02 -7.82 -13.83
C PHE A 143 -6.59 -7.67 -13.30
N ASN A 144 -6.21 -8.39 -12.25
CA ASN A 144 -4.87 -8.30 -11.72
C ASN A 144 -3.98 -9.41 -12.30
N ASN A 145 -3.05 -9.05 -13.19
CA ASN A 145 -2.12 -10.00 -13.82
C ASN A 145 -0.97 -10.44 -12.90
N LYS A 146 -0.91 -9.96 -11.65
CA LYS A 146 0.20 -10.26 -10.74
C LYS A 146 -0.06 -11.58 -10.02
N GLU A 147 0.42 -12.68 -10.58
CA GLU A 147 0.42 -14.05 -10.00
C GLU A 147 1.01 -14.14 -8.57
N ASN A 148 1.56 -13.07 -7.99
CA ASN A 148 2.27 -13.08 -6.71
C ASN A 148 2.02 -11.84 -5.82
N LYS A 149 0.81 -11.26 -5.79
CA LYS A 149 0.52 -10.28 -4.71
C LYS A 149 0.28 -11.05 -3.41
N LYS A 150 1.26 -11.03 -2.51
CA LYS A 150 1.12 -11.51 -1.12
C LYS A 150 -0.07 -10.78 -0.50
N ARG A 151 -0.97 -11.49 0.19
CA ARG A 151 -2.17 -10.90 0.79
C ARG A 151 -1.75 -9.78 1.74
N ASN A 152 -2.23 -8.57 1.47
CA ASN A 152 -1.89 -7.38 2.24
C ASN A 152 -3.07 -6.97 3.13
N CYS A 153 -3.15 -7.56 4.32
CA CYS A 153 -4.10 -7.19 5.37
C CYS A 153 -3.34 -6.45 6.47
N TYR A 154 -3.71 -5.22 6.82
CA TYR A 154 -3.03 -4.44 7.84
C TYR A 154 -3.95 -4.17 9.02
N LEU A 155 -3.40 -4.17 10.23
CA LEU A 155 -4.07 -3.62 11.40
C LEU A 155 -3.87 -2.11 11.40
N LEU A 156 -4.93 -1.33 11.61
CA LEU A 156 -4.89 0.13 11.67
C LEU A 156 -5.43 0.61 13.02
N ILE A 157 -4.58 1.25 13.81
CA ILE A 157 -5.01 2.08 14.92
C ILE A 157 -5.40 3.43 14.33
N ASP A 158 -6.70 3.63 14.18
CA ASP A 158 -7.30 4.70 13.41
C ASP A 158 -7.59 5.93 14.27
N GLU A 159 -7.63 7.11 13.65
CA GLU A 159 -8.04 8.36 14.32
C GLU A 159 -7.32 8.62 15.66
N VAL A 160 -5.99 8.61 15.65
CA VAL A 160 -5.19 8.96 16.83
C VAL A 160 -4.99 10.47 16.86
N TYR A 161 -5.52 11.12 17.90
CA TYR A 161 -5.41 12.56 18.12
C TYR A 161 -4.37 12.91 19.19
N PRO A 162 -3.80 14.13 19.14
CA PRO A 162 -2.89 14.62 20.18
C PRO A 162 -3.51 14.70 21.59
N TYR A 163 -4.84 14.82 21.66
CA TYR A 163 -5.60 14.95 22.89
C TYR A 163 -6.18 13.62 23.41
N ASP A 164 -5.95 12.51 22.71
CA ASP A 164 -6.32 11.17 23.19
C ASP A 164 -5.53 10.79 24.45
N ASP A 165 -5.97 9.74 25.15
CA ASP A 165 -5.15 9.11 26.18
C ASP A 165 -3.94 8.41 25.54
N LEU A 166 -2.83 9.12 25.44
CA LEU A 166 -1.59 8.61 24.86
C LEU A 166 -1.02 7.40 25.64
N ASN A 167 -1.33 7.25 26.93
CA ASN A 167 -0.91 6.06 27.68
C ASN A 167 -1.66 4.82 27.23
N LEU A 168 -2.92 4.96 26.83
CA LEU A 168 -3.69 3.88 26.23
C LEU A 168 -3.05 3.45 24.90
N LEU A 169 -2.61 4.40 24.08
CA LEU A 169 -1.90 4.09 22.83
C LEU A 169 -0.58 3.34 23.08
N VAL A 170 0.20 3.75 24.10
CA VAL A 170 1.42 3.03 24.53
C VAL A 170 1.09 1.58 24.91
N LYS A 171 0.03 1.36 25.72
CA LYS A 171 -0.41 0.01 26.12
C LYS A 171 -0.82 -0.85 24.93
N LYS A 172 -1.51 -0.26 23.94
CA LYS A 172 -1.86 -0.95 22.68
C LYS A 172 -0.60 -1.33 21.90
N ALA A 173 0.34 -0.41 21.75
CA ALA A 173 1.61 -0.65 21.06
C ALA A 173 2.42 -1.77 21.74
N ASP A 174 2.50 -1.77 23.07
CA ASP A 174 3.14 -2.82 23.86
C ASP A 174 2.51 -4.18 23.61
N TYR A 175 1.18 -4.26 23.72
CA TYR A 175 0.46 -5.50 23.48
C TYR A 175 0.70 -6.02 22.06
N LEU A 176 0.59 -5.16 21.04
CA LEU A 176 0.79 -5.56 19.64
C LEU A 176 2.23 -6.02 19.38
N TYR A 177 3.22 -5.35 19.97
CA TYR A 177 4.62 -5.76 19.93
C TYR A 177 4.84 -7.14 20.54
N GLU A 178 4.32 -7.38 21.75
CA GLU A 178 4.38 -8.68 22.43
C GLU A 178 3.68 -9.78 21.61
N GLN A 179 2.61 -9.44 20.91
CA GLN A 179 1.89 -10.36 20.03
C GLN A 179 2.56 -10.56 18.66
N GLY A 180 3.64 -9.84 18.35
CA GLY A 180 4.34 -9.87 17.06
C GLY A 180 3.52 -9.31 15.90
N ILE A 181 2.59 -8.39 16.17
CA ILE A 181 1.66 -7.84 15.18
C ILE A 181 2.15 -6.46 14.73
N PRO A 182 2.61 -6.31 13.46
CA PRO A 182 2.86 -5.01 12.88
C PRO A 182 1.55 -4.26 12.65
N PHE A 183 1.57 -2.93 12.77
CA PHE A 183 0.36 -2.10 12.68
C PHE A 183 0.62 -0.74 12.06
N LEU A 184 -0.41 -0.16 11.47
CA LEU A 184 -0.46 1.22 11.03
C LEU A 184 -1.06 2.10 12.13
N VAL A 185 -0.63 3.36 12.20
CA VAL A 185 -1.20 4.38 13.09
C VAL A 185 -1.63 5.56 12.24
N SER A 186 -2.93 5.80 12.14
CA SER A 186 -3.48 7.00 11.49
C SER A 186 -3.37 8.18 12.45
N ALA A 187 -2.25 8.89 12.36
CA ALA A 187 -1.95 10.04 13.18
C ALA A 187 -2.61 11.29 12.60
N MET A 188 -3.49 11.92 13.36
CA MET A 188 -4.12 13.18 12.97
C MET A 188 -3.10 14.32 13.00
N GLY A 189 -3.15 15.15 11.95
CA GLY A 189 -2.26 16.30 11.79
C GLY A 189 -2.51 17.38 12.85
N VAL A 190 -1.44 18.06 13.23
CA VAL A 190 -1.49 19.26 14.08
C VAL A 190 -1.01 20.44 13.25
N TYR A 191 -1.77 21.53 13.22
CA TYR A 191 -1.52 22.67 12.34
C TYR A 191 -1.05 23.92 13.08
N GLU A 192 -1.24 23.96 14.39
CA GLU A 192 -0.93 25.11 15.25
C GLU A 192 -0.26 24.64 16.55
N ASN A 193 0.41 25.57 17.26
CA ASN A 193 1.00 25.31 18.58
C ASN A 193 1.96 24.11 18.62
N LEU A 194 2.74 23.93 17.55
CA LEU A 194 3.64 22.78 17.34
C LEU A 194 4.76 22.66 18.40
N GLU A 195 5.01 23.73 19.14
CA GLU A 195 6.03 23.82 20.20
C GLU A 195 5.50 23.39 21.59
N PHE A 196 4.19 23.20 21.74
CA PHE A 196 3.58 22.89 23.04
C PHE A 196 3.93 21.47 23.50
N ASP A 197 3.96 21.27 24.81
CA ASP A 197 4.29 19.97 25.41
C ASP A 197 3.30 18.86 25.00
N ALA A 198 2.05 19.22 24.72
CA ALA A 198 1.07 18.28 24.18
C ALA A 198 1.51 17.71 22.82
N MET A 199 2.03 18.55 21.91
CA MET A 199 2.56 18.10 20.63
C MET A 199 3.80 17.22 20.82
N LYS A 200 4.73 17.62 21.69
CA LYS A 200 5.94 16.84 22.00
C LYS A 200 5.60 15.45 22.56
N ARG A 201 4.67 15.37 23.50
CA ARG A 201 4.17 14.11 24.06
C ARG A 201 3.49 13.25 23.01
N TYR A 202 2.72 13.86 22.12
CA TYR A 202 2.05 13.16 21.03
C TYR A 202 3.05 12.51 20.07
N VAL A 203 4.01 13.28 19.52
CA VAL A 203 5.03 12.75 18.61
C VAL A 203 6.00 11.78 19.29
N GLU A 204 6.28 11.96 20.59
CA GLU A 204 7.02 10.96 21.37
C GLU A 204 6.28 9.63 21.44
N THR A 205 4.96 9.67 21.69
CA THR A 205 4.10 8.48 21.69
C THR A 205 4.05 7.83 20.30
N LEU A 206 3.98 8.62 19.23
CA LEU A 206 4.05 8.07 17.86
C LEU A 206 5.40 7.41 17.57
N ARG A 207 6.52 8.01 18.01
CA ARG A 207 7.85 7.38 17.93
C ARG A 207 7.89 6.07 18.72
N TYR A 208 7.24 6.02 19.87
CA TYR A 208 7.10 4.78 20.64
C TYR A 208 6.36 3.69 19.87
N CYS A 209 5.25 4.05 19.21
CA CYS A 209 4.53 3.12 18.34
C CYS A 209 5.43 2.58 17.23
N VAL A 210 6.21 3.44 16.56
CA VAL A 210 7.17 3.04 15.53
C VAL A 210 8.23 2.07 16.09
N ALA A 211 8.79 2.38 17.25
CA ALA A 211 9.71 1.50 17.97
C ALA A 211 9.08 0.15 18.39
N SER A 212 7.75 0.08 18.44
CA SER A 212 6.99 -1.12 18.79
C SER A 212 6.48 -1.88 17.56
N GLY A 213 7.00 -1.58 16.35
CA GLY A 213 6.60 -2.23 15.10
C GLY A 213 5.41 -1.56 14.40
N GLY A 214 5.03 -0.37 14.87
CA GLY A 214 4.05 0.49 14.23
C GLY A 214 4.63 1.25 13.02
N THR A 215 3.76 1.79 12.19
CA THR A 215 4.13 2.69 11.08
C THR A 215 3.10 3.79 10.98
N VAL A 216 3.57 5.03 10.94
CA VAL A 216 2.69 6.20 10.93
C VAL A 216 2.22 6.50 9.50
N ILE A 217 0.96 6.89 9.38
CA ILE A 217 0.36 7.47 8.19
C ILE A 217 -0.34 8.78 8.62
N LEU A 218 -0.57 9.69 7.68
CA LEU A 218 -1.36 10.88 7.96
C LEU A 218 -2.85 10.53 7.94
N GLY A 219 -3.55 10.89 9.00
CA GLY A 219 -5.00 10.86 9.01
C GLY A 219 -5.59 11.96 8.10
N ASP A 220 -6.75 11.67 7.51
CA ASP A 220 -7.51 12.66 6.75
C ASP A 220 -7.78 13.89 7.63
N PRO A 221 -7.34 15.09 7.22
CA PRO A 221 -7.54 16.30 8.00
C PRO A 221 -9.02 16.54 8.26
N TYR A 222 -9.38 16.91 9.49
CA TYR A 222 -10.74 17.36 9.78
C TYR A 222 -10.99 18.70 9.09
N LEU A 223 -11.97 18.74 8.19
CA LEU A 223 -12.33 19.91 7.41
C LEU A 223 -13.59 20.55 8.02
N TYR A 224 -13.49 21.77 8.55
CA TYR A 224 -14.68 22.53 8.96
C TYR A 224 -15.51 22.95 7.72
N ASP A 225 -16.82 23.08 7.93
CA ASP A 225 -17.88 23.16 6.93
C ASP A 225 -17.62 24.09 5.72
N LYS A 226 -18.05 23.64 4.53
CA LYS A 226 -17.70 24.05 3.14
C LYS A 226 -16.39 23.50 2.57
N GLY A 227 -15.53 22.93 3.42
CA GLY A 227 -14.27 22.32 3.04
C GLY A 227 -13.23 23.35 2.60
N PRO A 228 -11.97 23.26 3.04
CA PRO A 228 -10.92 24.15 2.60
C PRO A 228 -10.75 24.09 1.08
N ILE A 229 -10.38 25.24 0.52
CA ILE A 229 -9.86 25.35 -0.83
C ILE A 229 -8.60 24.46 -0.90
N GLU A 230 -8.31 23.86 -2.07
CA GLU A 230 -7.18 22.92 -2.25
C GLU A 230 -5.86 23.44 -1.65
N GLU A 231 -5.60 24.75 -1.77
CA GLU A 231 -4.41 25.41 -1.23
C GLU A 231 -4.30 25.30 0.30
N GLU A 232 -5.39 25.51 1.04
CA GLU A 232 -5.41 25.41 2.49
C GLU A 232 -5.25 23.95 2.95
N LEU A 233 -5.89 23.01 2.25
CA LEU A 233 -5.67 21.57 2.49
C LEU A 233 -4.19 21.20 2.32
N MET A 234 -3.60 21.60 1.20
CA MET A 234 -2.19 21.35 0.91
C MET A 234 -1.26 21.99 1.94
N GLN A 235 -1.56 23.22 2.35
CA GLN A 235 -0.80 23.92 3.39
C GLN A 235 -0.88 23.20 4.73
N ASN A 236 -2.08 22.83 5.19
CA ASN A 236 -2.28 22.15 6.47
C ASN A 236 -1.57 20.80 6.50
N VAL A 237 -1.71 20.00 5.45
CA VAL A 237 -1.04 18.69 5.39
C VAL A 237 0.48 18.84 5.30
N SER A 238 0.98 19.86 4.59
CA SER A 238 2.41 20.19 4.56
C SER A 238 2.94 20.56 5.96
N ILE A 239 2.21 21.41 6.70
CA ILE A 239 2.56 21.78 8.08
C ILE A 239 2.59 20.54 8.98
N ALA A 240 1.59 19.67 8.88
CA ALA A 240 1.52 18.45 9.68
C ALA A 240 2.67 17.47 9.35
N GLN A 241 2.98 17.28 8.07
CA GLN A 241 4.12 16.43 7.68
C GLN A 241 5.44 17.01 8.16
N ASP A 242 5.67 18.31 7.96
CA ASP A 242 6.88 19.01 8.41
C ASP A 242 7.05 18.89 9.93
N ALA A 243 5.97 19.07 10.70
CA ALA A 243 5.97 18.88 12.14
C ALA A 243 6.38 17.44 12.53
N PHE A 244 5.78 16.43 11.91
CA PHE A 244 6.14 15.04 12.17
C PHE A 244 7.61 14.75 11.82
N VAL A 245 8.08 15.19 10.66
CA VAL A 245 9.46 14.99 10.21
C VAL A 245 10.46 15.66 11.16
N ASN A 246 10.17 16.88 11.62
CA ASN A 246 10.99 17.61 12.59
C ASN A 246 11.17 16.83 13.90
N TYR A 247 10.12 16.13 14.34
CA TYR A 247 10.14 15.25 15.50
C TYR A 247 10.50 13.79 15.18
N LYS A 248 11.07 13.52 13.99
CA LYS A 248 11.52 12.19 13.54
C LYS A 248 10.41 11.14 13.47
N VAL A 249 9.19 11.57 13.16
CA VAL A 249 8.06 10.73 12.78
C VAL A 249 7.85 10.88 11.29
N TYR A 250 7.81 9.77 10.56
CA TYR A 250 7.85 9.79 9.10
C TYR A 250 6.61 9.09 8.53
N PRO A 251 5.52 9.83 8.26
CA PRO A 251 4.33 9.25 7.67
C PRO A 251 4.60 8.74 6.25
N ILE A 252 4.03 7.58 5.89
CA ILE A 252 4.33 6.93 4.60
C ILE A 252 3.15 6.88 3.62
N ALA A 253 1.95 7.25 4.08
CA ALA A 253 0.70 7.19 3.34
C ALA A 253 -0.33 8.14 3.97
N ILE A 254 -1.52 8.22 3.37
CA ILE A 254 -2.65 9.02 3.88
C ILE A 254 -3.92 8.17 4.00
N THR A 255 -4.80 8.53 4.94
CA THR A 255 -6.22 8.17 4.86
C THR A 255 -6.99 9.26 4.12
N ILE A 256 -8.03 8.87 3.37
CA ILE A 256 -8.90 9.80 2.64
C ILE A 256 -10.36 9.38 2.79
N ASN A 257 -11.28 10.34 2.75
CA ASN A 257 -12.66 10.06 2.41
C ASN A 257 -12.82 9.77 0.91
N ASP A 258 -13.63 8.77 0.55
CA ASP A 258 -13.79 8.33 -0.84
C ASP A 258 -14.32 9.41 -1.80
N TYR A 259 -15.05 10.41 -1.30
CA TYR A 259 -15.51 11.52 -2.16
C TYR A 259 -14.37 12.39 -2.73
N TYR A 260 -13.16 12.35 -2.16
CA TYR A 260 -12.00 13.05 -2.72
C TYR A 260 -11.66 12.56 -4.13
N LEU A 261 -11.95 11.29 -4.45
CA LEU A 261 -11.69 10.69 -5.75
C LEU A 261 -12.45 11.39 -6.89
N TYR A 262 -13.52 12.12 -6.57
CA TYR A 262 -14.44 12.75 -7.53
C TYR A 262 -14.30 14.27 -7.59
N ARG A 263 -13.33 14.83 -6.85
CA ARG A 263 -13.15 16.27 -6.69
C ARG A 263 -11.92 16.76 -7.44
N ASN A 264 -12.14 17.65 -8.40
CA ASN A 264 -11.03 18.24 -9.16
C ASN A 264 -10.08 19.04 -8.26
N ASP A 265 -10.60 19.71 -7.23
CA ASP A 265 -9.84 20.46 -6.21
C ASP A 265 -9.20 19.57 -5.13
N ARG A 266 -9.11 18.26 -5.38
CA ARG A 266 -8.39 17.30 -4.53
C ARG A 266 -7.33 16.53 -5.32
N LYS A 267 -7.23 16.73 -6.64
CA LYS A 267 -6.31 15.98 -7.49
C LYS A 267 -4.86 16.23 -7.10
N LYS A 268 -4.47 17.48 -6.84
CA LYS A 268 -3.10 17.80 -6.43
C LYS A 268 -2.75 17.10 -5.11
N TYR A 269 -3.67 17.11 -4.15
CA TYR A 269 -3.49 16.40 -2.87
C TYR A 269 -3.29 14.89 -3.05
N LEU A 270 -4.05 14.27 -3.95
CA LEU A 270 -3.94 12.83 -4.23
C LEU A 270 -2.68 12.47 -5.03
N ASP A 271 -2.21 13.35 -5.93
CA ASP A 271 -1.00 13.14 -6.75
C ASP A 271 0.28 13.09 -5.91
N GLU A 272 0.26 13.65 -4.70
CA GLU A 272 1.39 13.65 -3.76
C GLU A 272 1.60 12.32 -3.01
N THR A 273 0.70 11.35 -3.20
CA THR A 273 0.82 10.02 -2.59
C THR A 273 0.68 8.92 -3.63
N SER A 274 1.39 7.82 -3.38
CA SER A 274 1.21 6.55 -4.10
C SER A 274 0.36 5.54 -3.31
N THR A 275 0.04 5.83 -2.05
CA THR A 275 -0.66 4.91 -1.15
C THR A 275 -1.78 5.61 -0.41
N ILE A 276 -2.99 5.11 -0.58
CA ILE A 276 -4.20 5.63 0.07
C ILE A 276 -4.91 4.55 0.87
N ILE A 277 -5.50 4.95 1.98
CA ILE A 277 -6.44 4.14 2.76
C ILE A 277 -7.79 4.83 2.73
N ILE A 278 -8.77 4.16 2.15
CA ILE A 278 -10.07 4.77 1.84
C ILE A 278 -11.03 4.55 3.00
N ASN A 279 -11.50 5.65 3.57
CA ASN A 279 -12.62 5.74 4.49
C ASN A 279 -13.92 5.76 3.69
N GLU A 280 -14.89 4.96 4.13
CA GLU A 280 -16.22 4.94 3.54
C GLU A 280 -17.01 6.16 4.02
N ASN A 281 -17.48 6.98 3.09
CA ASN A 281 -18.40 8.06 3.38
C ASN A 281 -19.83 7.61 3.07
N GLN A 282 -20.74 7.83 4.03
CA GLN A 282 -22.14 7.47 3.88
C GLN A 282 -22.92 8.42 2.95
N ASN A 283 -22.40 9.61 2.63
CA ASN A 283 -23.11 10.56 1.78
C ASN A 283 -22.20 11.25 0.74
N LEU A 284 -21.92 10.53 -0.35
CA LEU A 284 -21.20 11.04 -1.52
C LEU A 284 -22.01 12.00 -2.40
N GLY A 285 -23.33 12.10 -2.18
CA GLY A 285 -24.23 12.75 -3.12
C GLY A 285 -24.34 12.01 -4.46
N VAL A 286 -24.63 12.75 -5.53
CA VAL A 286 -24.82 12.22 -6.89
C VAL A 286 -23.49 12.22 -7.63
N ILE A 287 -23.07 11.03 -8.07
CA ILE A 287 -21.89 10.85 -8.93
C ILE A 287 -22.40 10.55 -10.33
N ASP A 288 -22.56 11.55 -11.19
CA ASP A 288 -23.02 11.33 -12.56
C ASP A 288 -22.13 12.08 -13.56
N PHE A 289 -21.21 11.34 -14.17
CA PHE A 289 -20.28 11.83 -15.17
C PHE A 289 -20.57 11.23 -16.54
N GLU A 290 -20.61 12.05 -17.59
CA GLU A 290 -20.54 11.51 -18.94
C GLU A 290 -19.20 10.80 -19.20
N LYS A 291 -18.11 11.44 -18.75
CA LYS A 291 -16.74 10.93 -18.79
C LYS A 291 -15.98 11.43 -17.56
N TYR A 292 -15.21 10.54 -16.92
CA TYR A 292 -14.32 10.88 -15.82
C TYR A 292 -13.12 9.94 -15.76
N SER A 293 -12.02 10.38 -15.16
CA SER A 293 -10.78 9.61 -15.06
C SER A 293 -10.22 9.70 -13.64
N ILE A 294 -9.82 8.56 -13.08
CA ILE A 294 -9.14 8.48 -11.79
C ILE A 294 -7.78 7.83 -12.01
N GLY A 295 -6.72 8.54 -11.60
CA GLY A 295 -5.36 8.03 -11.64
C GLY A 295 -5.19 6.81 -10.74
N TYR A 296 -4.27 5.92 -11.12
CA TYR A 296 -3.93 4.78 -10.29
C TYR A 296 -3.14 5.19 -9.03
N PHE A 297 -3.16 4.32 -8.02
CA PHE A 297 -2.25 4.36 -6.88
C PHE A 297 -1.48 3.03 -6.84
N ASP A 298 -0.25 3.05 -6.34
CA ASP A 298 0.53 1.82 -6.18
C ASP A 298 -0.12 0.89 -5.13
N ASN A 299 -0.68 1.47 -4.06
CA ASN A 299 -1.48 0.74 -3.08
C ASN A 299 -2.78 1.47 -2.74
N VAL A 300 -3.86 0.71 -2.71
CA VAL A 300 -5.18 1.17 -2.25
C VAL A 300 -5.66 0.18 -1.21
N LEU A 301 -5.83 0.62 0.03
CA LEU A 301 -6.35 -0.21 1.11
C LEU A 301 -7.79 0.23 1.43
N LEU A 302 -8.72 -0.72 1.42
CA LEU A 302 -10.08 -0.46 1.88
C LEU A 302 -10.09 -0.56 3.41
N LYS A 303 -10.48 0.53 4.09
CA LYS A 303 -10.69 0.48 5.54
C LYS A 303 -11.96 -0.28 5.85
N ILE A 304 -11.88 -1.22 6.78
CA ILE A 304 -13.04 -1.92 7.31
C ILE A 304 -13.04 -1.87 8.83
N ASP A 305 -14.21 -1.79 9.44
CA ASP A 305 -14.35 -1.89 10.89
C ASP A 305 -13.97 -3.29 11.39
N GLY A 306 -13.17 -3.34 12.44
CA GLY A 306 -12.77 -4.56 13.13
C GLY A 306 -13.90 -5.33 13.82
N GLU A 307 -15.07 -4.74 14.05
CA GLU A 307 -16.18 -5.41 14.75
C GLU A 307 -16.90 -6.47 13.89
N GLU A 308 -16.81 -6.37 12.56
CA GLU A 308 -17.64 -7.16 11.64
C GLU A 308 -16.87 -8.21 10.84
N LEU A 309 -15.84 -8.85 11.41
CA LEU A 309 -15.00 -9.80 10.66
C LEU A 309 -15.62 -11.20 10.49
N ASN A 310 -16.84 -11.33 9.96
CA ASN A 310 -17.49 -12.63 9.69
C ASN A 310 -17.26 -13.15 8.26
N PHE A 311 -16.06 -12.95 7.74
CA PHE A 311 -15.69 -13.35 6.38
C PHE A 311 -14.37 -14.12 6.33
N SER A 312 -14.19 -14.87 5.24
CA SER A 312 -12.98 -15.65 5.00
C SER A 312 -11.74 -14.76 4.88
N LYS A 313 -10.60 -15.21 5.42
CA LYS A 313 -9.30 -14.54 5.29
C LYS A 313 -8.86 -14.28 3.84
N GLU A 314 -9.43 -15.01 2.88
CA GLU A 314 -9.16 -14.80 1.45
C GLU A 314 -9.72 -13.48 0.91
N LEU A 315 -10.73 -12.91 1.58
CA LEU A 315 -11.37 -11.65 1.20
C LEU A 315 -10.59 -10.42 1.72
N LEU A 316 -9.62 -10.66 2.62
CA LEU A 316 -8.82 -9.64 3.31
C LEU A 316 -7.55 -9.23 2.54
N THR A 317 -7.63 -9.10 1.22
CA THR A 317 -6.53 -8.56 0.41
C THR A 317 -6.69 -7.06 0.21
N ASP A 318 -5.63 -6.28 0.38
CA ASP A 318 -5.65 -4.82 0.21
C ASP A 318 -6.70 -4.15 1.13
N VAL A 319 -6.61 -4.51 2.42
CA VAL A 319 -7.54 -4.07 3.48
C VAL A 319 -6.77 -3.57 4.68
N ALA A 320 -7.27 -2.50 5.29
CA ALA A 320 -6.89 -2.05 6.63
C ALA A 320 -8.04 -2.31 7.61
N ILE A 321 -7.82 -3.12 8.64
CA ILE A 321 -8.78 -3.38 9.70
C ILE A 321 -8.62 -2.30 10.76
N GLY A 322 -9.57 -1.38 10.81
CA GLY A 322 -9.58 -0.23 11.70
C GLY A 322 -10.01 -0.58 13.12
N ILE A 323 -9.27 -0.08 14.09
CA ILE A 323 -9.59 -0.06 15.52
C ILE A 323 -9.38 1.37 15.98
N LYS A 324 -10.36 1.98 16.66
CA LYS A 324 -10.28 3.39 17.05
C LYS A 324 -9.13 3.62 18.05
N GLY A 325 -8.46 4.75 17.91
CA GLY A 325 -7.33 5.18 18.74
C GLY A 325 -7.69 5.25 20.23
N ASN A 326 -8.91 5.69 20.53
CA ASN A 326 -9.47 5.80 21.88
C ASN A 326 -10.16 4.53 22.42
N GLU A 327 -10.26 3.46 21.63
CA GLU A 327 -10.88 2.19 22.05
C GLU A 327 -10.14 1.58 23.25
N GLN A 328 -10.84 0.92 24.19
CA GLN A 328 -10.17 0.38 25.37
C GLN A 328 -9.23 -0.79 25.04
N ILE A 329 -8.19 -0.99 25.86
CA ILE A 329 -7.19 -2.04 25.63
C ILE A 329 -7.82 -3.44 25.65
N ASN A 330 -8.79 -3.68 26.53
CA ASN A 330 -9.45 -4.98 26.64
C ASN A 330 -10.21 -5.32 25.33
N ASP A 331 -10.88 -4.34 24.73
CA ASP A 331 -11.63 -4.53 23.48
C ASP A 331 -10.67 -4.87 22.32
N LEU A 332 -9.54 -4.15 22.23
CA LEU A 332 -8.46 -4.49 21.29
C LEU A 332 -7.98 -5.93 21.50
N GLN A 333 -7.70 -6.34 22.75
CA GLN A 333 -7.20 -7.67 23.05
C GLN A 333 -8.20 -8.75 22.64
N GLU A 334 -9.50 -8.55 22.89
CA GLU A 334 -10.56 -9.44 22.46
C GLU A 334 -10.66 -9.54 20.94
N LYS A 335 -10.63 -8.40 20.23
CA LYS A 335 -10.61 -8.33 18.77
C LYS A 335 -9.41 -9.09 18.20
N ILE A 336 -8.19 -8.83 18.68
CA ILE A 336 -6.98 -9.53 18.24
C ILE A 336 -7.06 -11.03 18.51
N ARG A 337 -7.57 -11.46 19.67
CA ARG A 337 -7.77 -12.89 19.97
C ARG A 337 -8.75 -13.54 18.99
N LEU A 338 -9.84 -12.85 18.66
CA LEU A 338 -10.82 -13.31 17.67
C LEU A 338 -10.18 -13.43 16.28
N TYR A 339 -9.36 -12.46 15.87
CA TYR A 339 -8.70 -12.44 14.56
C TYR A 339 -7.71 -13.60 14.43
N LYS A 340 -6.89 -13.83 15.46
CA LYS A 340 -5.99 -14.98 15.55
C LYS A 340 -6.77 -16.30 15.45
N LYS A 341 -7.88 -16.44 16.19
CA LYS A 341 -8.74 -17.64 16.11
C LYS A 341 -9.31 -17.86 14.71
N LYS A 342 -9.60 -16.79 13.97
CA LYS A 342 -10.05 -16.82 12.57
C LYS A 342 -8.91 -17.00 11.55
N GLY A 343 -7.66 -17.10 12.00
CA GLY A 343 -6.49 -17.26 11.14
C GLY A 343 -6.19 -16.03 10.29
N ILE A 344 -6.56 -14.85 10.78
CA ILE A 344 -6.22 -13.56 10.15
C ILE A 344 -4.79 -13.21 10.57
N GLU A 345 -3.97 -12.93 9.57
CA GLU A 345 -2.56 -12.54 9.73
C GLU A 345 -2.37 -11.13 9.19
N PHE A 346 -1.63 -10.31 9.93
CA PHE A 346 -1.33 -8.95 9.55
C PHE A 346 0.01 -8.84 8.83
N SER A 347 0.00 -8.06 7.77
CA SER A 347 1.12 -7.85 6.88
C SER A 347 2.10 -6.86 7.50
N ASN A 348 3.40 -7.13 7.30
CA ASN A 348 4.44 -6.22 7.75
C ASN A 348 4.41 -4.94 6.89
N THR A 349 4.35 -3.80 7.56
CA THR A 349 4.25 -2.46 6.97
C THR A 349 5.48 -2.07 6.15
N ILE A 350 6.64 -2.70 6.35
CA ILE A 350 7.83 -2.50 5.49
C ILE A 350 7.58 -2.94 4.03
N ASN A 351 6.61 -3.84 3.81
CA ASN A 351 6.25 -4.30 2.47
C ASN A 351 5.24 -3.39 1.78
N LEU A 352 4.72 -2.38 2.48
CA LEU A 352 3.86 -1.35 1.90
C LEU A 352 4.75 -0.33 1.20
N GLU A 353 5.21 -0.66 -0.01
CA GLU A 353 6.04 0.24 -0.81
C GLU A 353 5.28 1.51 -1.14
N SER A 354 5.75 2.65 -0.65
CA SER A 354 5.01 3.90 -0.76
C SER A 354 5.92 5.11 -0.91
N LYS A 355 5.29 6.19 -1.35
CA LYS A 355 5.84 7.53 -1.56
C LYS A 355 4.78 8.54 -1.11
N LEU A 356 5.22 9.53 -0.35
CA LEU A 356 4.43 10.65 0.16
C LEU A 356 5.23 11.95 0.04
N THR A 357 4.66 12.99 -0.57
CA THR A 357 5.36 14.27 -0.82
C THR A 357 4.47 15.47 -0.49
N PHE A 358 4.56 16.02 0.72
CA PHE A 358 3.98 17.33 1.03
C PHE A 358 5.06 18.28 1.54
N GLY A 359 4.79 19.59 1.40
CA GLY A 359 5.75 20.64 1.75
C GLY A 359 7.11 20.40 1.10
N ASN A 360 8.15 20.34 1.93
CA ASN A 360 9.54 20.12 1.51
C ASN A 360 10.01 18.66 1.73
N ASN A 361 9.08 17.75 2.05
CA ASN A 361 9.40 16.42 2.53
C ASN A 361 8.87 15.32 1.61
N LYS A 362 9.79 14.68 0.91
CA LYS A 362 9.56 13.46 0.15
C LYS A 362 9.95 12.26 1.00
N ILE A 363 8.97 11.47 1.41
CA ILE A 363 9.16 10.24 2.18
C ILE A 363 8.90 9.05 1.25
N THR A 364 9.81 8.07 1.24
CA THR A 364 9.60 6.80 0.54
C THR A 364 9.85 5.63 1.49
N ASN A 365 9.00 4.63 1.43
CA ASN A 365 9.13 3.38 2.17
C ASN A 365 9.22 2.23 1.17
N ASN A 366 10.18 1.34 1.35
CA ASN A 366 10.26 0.11 0.56
C ASN A 366 11.06 -0.94 1.33
N ARG A 367 11.30 -2.10 0.71
CA ARG A 367 12.07 -3.19 1.32
C ARG A 367 13.50 -2.80 1.73
N ASN A 368 14.05 -1.73 1.15
CA ASN A 368 15.35 -1.19 1.54
C ASN A 368 15.29 -0.26 2.75
N GLY A 369 14.10 0.00 3.30
CA GLY A 369 13.85 0.87 4.43
C GLY A 369 13.21 2.19 4.02
N LEU A 370 13.19 3.10 4.99
CA LEU A 370 12.62 4.43 4.86
C LEU A 370 13.67 5.43 4.37
N MET A 371 13.32 6.24 3.37
CA MET A 371 14.14 7.35 2.90
C MET A 371 13.36 8.66 3.01
N VAL A 372 14.05 9.73 3.43
CA VAL A 372 13.51 11.09 3.52
C VAL A 372 14.39 12.00 2.69
N ASN A 373 13.82 12.70 1.71
CA ASN A 373 14.54 13.56 0.78
C ASN A 373 15.75 12.86 0.15
N ASP A 374 15.52 11.62 -0.31
CA ASP A 374 16.50 10.71 -0.90
C ASP A 374 17.64 10.27 0.04
N VAL A 375 17.60 10.66 1.32
CA VAL A 375 18.51 10.18 2.37
C VAL A 375 17.91 8.94 3.00
N ASN A 376 18.65 7.83 2.93
CA ASN A 376 18.22 6.59 3.57
C ASN A 376 18.42 6.69 5.10
N LEU A 377 17.35 6.43 5.86
CA LEU A 377 17.38 6.42 7.32
C LEU A 377 17.80 5.07 7.91
N ARG A 378 18.45 4.18 7.12
CA ARG A 378 19.24 3.01 7.56
C ARG A 378 20.35 3.47 8.52
N GLY A 379 20.01 3.85 9.75
CA GLY A 379 20.98 4.45 10.64
C GLY A 379 20.43 5.35 11.73
N ASN A 380 19.16 5.78 11.68
CA ASN A 380 18.50 6.12 12.94
C ASN A 380 18.24 4.78 13.60
N LYS A 381 19.17 4.38 14.49
CA LYS A 381 18.97 3.31 15.46
C LYS A 381 17.49 3.28 15.77
N PHE A 382 16.85 2.17 15.39
CA PHE A 382 15.61 1.78 16.01
C PHE A 382 15.86 1.98 17.50
N LEU A 383 15.29 3.03 18.07
CA LEU A 383 15.34 3.21 19.50
C LEU A 383 14.41 2.11 19.97
N SER A 384 14.98 0.94 20.26
CA SER A 384 14.22 -0.11 20.92
C SER A 384 13.56 0.54 22.14
N LYS A 385 12.46 -0.04 22.64
CA LYS A 385 11.87 0.39 23.92
C LYS A 385 12.92 0.66 25.01
N GLN A 386 14.01 -0.12 25.01
CA GLN A 386 15.19 0.05 25.86
C GLN A 386 16.12 1.21 25.46
N GLY A 387 16.31 1.54 24.19
CA GLY A 387 17.08 2.71 23.75
C GLY A 387 16.34 4.04 23.88
N LEU A 388 15.00 4.03 23.87
CA LEU A 388 14.17 5.24 24.01
C LEU A 388 14.04 5.67 25.48
N TYR A 389 13.99 4.71 26.42
CA TYR A 389 13.83 4.97 27.86
C TYR A 389 15.00 4.53 28.74
N GLY A 390 15.97 3.77 28.23
CA GLY A 390 17.15 3.34 29.00
C GLY A 390 18.14 4.46 29.28
N ASP A 391 18.10 5.54 28.49
CA ASP A 391 18.86 6.78 28.73
C ASP A 391 18.02 7.87 29.42
N ALA A 392 16.71 7.64 29.62
CA ALA A 392 15.76 8.68 30.07
C ALA A 392 15.65 8.85 31.60
N ASP A 393 16.43 8.11 32.39
CA ASP A 393 16.41 8.23 33.86
C ASP A 393 17.74 8.75 34.44
N LYS A 394 18.65 9.27 33.61
CA LYS A 394 19.93 9.86 34.05
C LYS A 394 20.47 10.99 33.17
N SER A 395 19.68 12.03 32.89
CA SER A 395 20.26 13.35 32.55
C SER A 395 19.18 14.43 32.36
N LEU A 396 18.59 14.88 33.45
CA LEU A 396 18.55 16.32 33.69
C LEU A 396 19.68 16.58 34.69
N GLU A 397 20.58 17.48 34.32
CA GLU A 397 21.76 17.92 35.05
C GLU A 397 23.03 17.04 35.02
N ASN A 398 24.04 17.66 34.41
CA ASN A 398 25.46 17.68 34.77
C ASN A 398 26.43 16.65 34.16
N GLU A 399 27.39 17.29 33.46
CA GLU A 399 28.79 16.93 33.25
C GLU A 399 29.13 15.72 32.40
N ILE A 400 29.89 16.00 31.34
CA ILE A 400 30.68 15.04 30.58
C ILE A 400 31.74 14.45 31.52
N PRO A 401 31.84 13.11 31.59
CA PRO A 401 33.16 12.50 31.54
C PRO A 401 33.24 11.41 30.47
N GLU A 402 34.32 11.49 29.70
CA GLU A 402 34.86 10.38 28.93
C GLU A 402 35.07 9.15 29.84
N LYS A 403 34.48 8.00 29.46
CA LYS A 403 35.25 6.76 29.24
C LYS A 403 34.38 5.58 28.78
N SER A 404 34.73 5.12 27.57
CA SER A 404 34.99 3.73 27.18
C SER A 404 34.04 2.62 27.64
N GLY A 405 33.30 2.09 26.67
CA GLY A 405 32.65 0.78 26.75
C GLY A 405 31.99 0.33 25.45
N ILE A 406 32.57 0.67 24.29
CA ILE A 406 32.08 0.21 22.99
C ILE A 406 32.45 -1.27 22.86
N ILE A 407 31.48 -2.17 22.99
CA ILE A 407 31.62 -3.51 22.40
C ILE A 407 31.29 -3.36 20.92
N ASP A 408 32.34 -3.28 20.12
CA ASP A 408 32.30 -3.19 18.67
C ASP A 408 31.85 -4.54 18.06
N LEU A 409 30.58 -4.62 17.65
CA LEU A 409 30.00 -5.80 16.98
C LEU A 409 30.44 -5.95 15.52
N THR A 410 31.30 -5.07 15.00
CA THR A 410 31.86 -5.18 13.64
C THR A 410 32.76 -6.42 13.48
N ASN A 411 33.33 -6.95 14.58
CA ASN A 411 34.17 -8.14 14.57
C ASN A 411 33.40 -9.47 14.62
N VAL A 412 32.15 -9.47 15.11
CA VAL A 412 31.33 -10.70 15.18
C VAL A 412 30.82 -11.12 13.80
N ASN A 413 30.53 -10.15 12.91
CA ASN A 413 30.16 -10.45 11.52
C ASN A 413 31.34 -10.91 10.65
N LYS A 414 32.58 -10.51 10.94
CA LYS A 414 33.76 -10.97 10.20
C LYS A 414 34.04 -12.46 10.42
N GLY A 415 33.86 -12.97 11.65
CA GLY A 415 34.07 -14.38 11.97
C GLY A 415 33.14 -15.32 11.19
N ILE A 416 31.85 -14.99 11.14
CA ILE A 416 30.84 -15.76 10.41
C ILE A 416 31.12 -15.76 8.91
N PHE A 417 31.51 -14.60 8.35
CA PHE A 417 31.85 -14.47 6.93
C PHE A 417 33.11 -15.25 6.54
N VAL A 418 34.13 -15.26 7.40
CA VAL A 418 35.37 -16.05 7.19
C VAL A 418 35.11 -17.55 7.24
N ILE A 419 34.25 -18.01 8.17
CA ILE A 419 33.86 -19.43 8.26
C ILE A 419 33.09 -19.86 7.00
N ALA A 420 32.18 -19.02 6.50
CA ALA A 420 31.45 -19.30 5.27
C ALA A 420 32.37 -19.39 4.05
N ILE A 421 33.33 -18.47 3.91
CA ILE A 421 34.33 -18.50 2.82
C ILE A 421 35.21 -19.75 2.90
N MET A 422 35.67 -20.14 4.10
CA MET A 422 36.43 -21.37 4.30
C MET A 422 35.63 -22.61 3.87
N GLY A 423 34.33 -22.67 4.18
CA GLY A 423 33.45 -23.74 3.73
C GLY A 423 33.36 -23.84 2.19
N VAL A 424 33.25 -22.70 1.50
CA VAL A 424 33.22 -22.65 0.03
C VAL A 424 34.56 -23.10 -0.57
N ILE A 425 35.69 -22.68 0.01
CA ILE A 425 37.03 -23.08 -0.46
C ILE A 425 37.23 -24.59 -0.33
N VAL A 426 36.80 -25.19 0.78
CA VAL A 426 36.86 -26.65 0.98
C VAL A 426 36.03 -27.37 -0.08
N PHE A 427 34.84 -26.88 -0.40
CA PHE A 427 33.99 -27.43 -1.47
C PHE A 427 34.66 -27.35 -2.85
N ILE A 428 35.32 -26.24 -3.16
CA ILE A 428 36.05 -26.06 -4.42
C ILE A 428 37.24 -27.03 -4.48
N ILE A 429 37.96 -27.24 -3.38
CA ILE A 429 39.07 -28.20 -3.32
C ILE A 429 38.56 -29.62 -3.56
N PHE A 430 37.46 -30.02 -2.90
CA PHE A 430 36.83 -31.33 -3.14
C PHE A 430 36.40 -31.50 -4.60
N PHE A 431 35.80 -30.46 -5.20
CA PHE A 431 35.38 -30.48 -6.59
C PHE A 431 36.57 -30.65 -7.55
N LEU A 432 37.67 -29.92 -7.32
CA LEU A 432 38.89 -30.05 -8.12
C LEU A 432 39.58 -31.41 -7.93
N TYR A 433 39.53 -31.99 -6.72
CA TYR A 433 40.06 -33.32 -6.44
C TYR A 433 39.22 -34.41 -7.13
N SER A 434 37.89 -34.27 -7.10
CA SER A 434 36.94 -35.12 -7.82
C SER A 434 37.23 -35.11 -9.33
N LEU A 435 37.43 -33.93 -9.92
CA LEU A 435 37.80 -33.78 -11.33
C LEU A 435 39.15 -34.45 -11.68
N LYS A 436 40.11 -34.47 -10.75
CA LYS A 436 41.41 -35.16 -10.93
C LYS A 436 41.28 -36.68 -10.85
N ILE A 437 40.43 -37.19 -9.96
CA ILE A 437 40.16 -38.63 -9.83
C ILE A 437 39.43 -39.14 -11.07
N ASP A 438 38.42 -38.40 -11.56
CA ASP A 438 37.70 -38.77 -12.78
C ASP A 438 38.63 -38.78 -14.01
N LYS A 439 39.53 -37.80 -14.14
CA LYS A 439 40.54 -37.83 -15.21
C LYS A 439 41.48 -39.03 -15.14
N LYS A 440 41.85 -39.51 -13.94
CA LYS A 440 42.69 -40.71 -13.77
C LYS A 440 41.93 -42.03 -13.99
N LYS A 441 40.61 -42.02 -13.87
CA LYS A 441 39.76 -43.23 -14.04
C LYS A 441 39.33 -43.45 -15.49
N TYR A 442 39.19 -42.38 -16.28
CA TYR A 442 38.71 -42.44 -17.66
C TYR A 442 39.76 -42.18 -18.74
N PHE A 443 40.97 -41.78 -18.37
CA PHE A 443 42.13 -41.74 -19.28
C PHE A 443 43.27 -42.57 -18.67
N LYS A 444 43.28 -43.86 -19.03
CA LYS A 444 44.46 -44.72 -18.97
C LYS A 444 44.95 -44.93 -20.39
#